data_AF-A0A2J8RE70-F1
#
_entry.id   AF-A0A2J8RE70-F1
#
_cell.length_a   1.000
_cell.length_b   1.000
_cell.length_c   1.000
_cell.angle_alpha   90.00
_cell.angle_beta   90.00
_cell.angle_gamma   90.00
#
_symmetry.space_group_name_H-M   'P 1'
#
loop_
_entity.id
_entity.type
_entity.pdbx_description
1 polymer ?
#
loop_
_entity_poly.entity_id
_entity_poly.type
_entity_poly.pdbx_seq_one_letter_code
_entity_poly.pdbx_strand_id
1 'polypeptide(L)'
;RNRGSGSWVRVLASECIKKLCPVYFHSNGSEYIMALTMGKHEGYVYFGTIRASDDLELLYHIPEFIPEARGLEFLMILGTESYTSTAMAPKGIFCNPYNNLIFIWGNFLLQSSNKENFIYLADFPKELSIKYMARSFRGAVAIVTETEEIWYLLEGSYRVYQLFPSKGWQVHISLQLMQ
;
A
#
# COMPACT_ATOMS: atom_id res chain seq x y z
N ARG A 1 3.14 -12.53 25.78
CA ARG A 1 4.23 -11.59 25.43
C ARG A 1 4.77 -12.00 24.07
N ASN A 2 4.20 -11.50 22.96
CA ASN A 2 4.61 -11.89 21.60
C ASN A 2 6.03 -11.39 21.33
N ARG A 3 7.02 -12.29 21.44
CA ARG A 3 8.33 -12.12 20.83
C ARG A 3 8.22 -12.70 19.42
N GLY A 4 7.89 -11.84 18.44
CA GLY A 4 8.07 -12.21 17.03
C GLY A 4 9.54 -12.62 16.82
N SER A 5 9.78 -13.67 16.05
CA SER A 5 11.17 -14.11 15.84
C SER A 5 11.95 -13.08 15.02
N GLY A 6 13.25 -12.94 15.30
CA GLY A 6 14.17 -12.23 14.41
C GLY A 6 14.49 -13.02 13.13
N SER A 7 13.83 -14.16 12.89
CA SER A 7 14.17 -15.10 11.82
C SER A 7 13.75 -14.61 10.43
N TRP A 8 12.90 -13.59 10.31
CA TRP A 8 12.55 -12.96 9.02
C TRP A 8 13.78 -12.45 8.26
N VAL A 9 14.87 -12.13 8.97
CA VAL A 9 16.16 -11.74 8.38
C VAL A 9 16.75 -12.85 7.49
N ARG A 10 16.45 -14.13 7.77
CA ARG A 10 16.89 -15.26 6.94
C ARG A 10 16.15 -15.31 5.61
N VAL A 11 14.83 -15.19 5.67
CA VAL A 11 13.91 -15.34 4.54
C VAL A 11 14.05 -14.18 3.55
N LEU A 12 14.45 -12.99 4.00
CA LEU A 12 14.63 -11.78 3.18
C LEU A 12 16.11 -11.42 2.91
N ALA A 13 17.05 -12.33 3.18
CA ALA A 13 18.49 -12.02 3.14
C ALA A 13 19.05 -11.57 1.78
N SER A 14 18.38 -11.93 0.67
CA SER A 14 18.78 -11.55 -0.70
C SER A 14 18.19 -10.23 -1.19
N GLU A 15 17.23 -9.65 -0.45
CA GLU A 15 16.39 -8.56 -0.95
C GLU A 15 16.63 -7.23 -0.24
N CYS A 16 16.71 -6.14 -1.01
CA CYS A 16 16.72 -4.80 -0.45
C CYS A 16 15.29 -4.37 -0.10
N ILE A 17 15.01 -4.27 1.20
CA ILE A 17 13.64 -4.06 1.71
C ILE A 17 13.32 -2.56 1.87
N LYS A 18 12.27 -2.09 1.20
CA LYS A 18 11.71 -0.74 1.38
C LYS A 18 10.75 -0.66 2.56
N LYS A 19 9.87 -1.65 2.71
CA LYS A 19 8.87 -1.69 3.79
C LYS A 19 8.53 -3.12 4.20
N LEU A 20 8.46 -3.36 5.51
CA LEU A 20 7.90 -4.58 6.08
C LEU A 20 6.49 -4.35 6.61
N CYS A 21 5.59 -5.27 6.30
CA CYS A 21 4.30 -5.46 6.96
C CYS A 21 4.35 -6.81 7.70
N PRO A 22 4.67 -6.85 9.00
CA PRO A 22 4.62 -8.08 9.78
C PRO A 22 3.15 -8.48 10.00
N VAL A 23 2.75 -9.64 9.48
CA VAL A 23 1.36 -10.10 9.53
C VAL A 23 1.28 -11.27 10.50
N TYR A 24 1.00 -10.95 11.76
CA TYR A 24 0.96 -11.91 12.87
C TYR A 24 -0.27 -12.82 12.83
N PHE A 25 -0.38 -13.64 11.79
CA PHE A 25 -1.25 -14.81 11.75
C PHE A 25 -0.55 -15.99 12.41
N HIS A 26 -0.85 -16.27 13.67
CA HIS A 26 -0.34 -17.49 14.29
C HIS A 26 -1.22 -18.68 13.90
N SER A 27 -0.93 -19.28 12.75
CA SER A 27 -1.52 -20.55 12.31
C SER A 27 -0.44 -21.63 12.34
N ASN A 28 -0.72 -22.76 12.99
CA ASN A 28 0.19 -23.89 13.17
C ASN A 28 1.62 -23.50 13.64
N GLY A 29 1.74 -22.49 14.52
CA GLY A 29 3.03 -22.03 15.05
C GLY A 29 3.86 -21.14 14.11
N SER A 30 3.38 -20.89 12.89
CA SER A 30 4.08 -20.09 11.88
C SER A 30 3.98 -18.58 12.15
N GLU A 31 4.88 -17.81 11.55
CA GLU A 31 4.83 -16.36 11.47
C GLU A 31 4.89 -15.94 9.99
N TYR A 32 4.10 -14.94 9.59
CA TYR A 32 4.04 -14.49 8.20
C TYR A 32 4.46 -13.04 8.07
N ILE A 33 5.07 -12.72 6.93
CA ILE A 33 5.59 -11.39 6.64
C ILE A 33 5.28 -11.00 5.20
N MET A 34 4.89 -9.76 4.98
CA MET A 34 4.91 -9.15 3.65
C MET A 34 6.02 -8.11 3.56
N ALA A 35 6.73 -8.12 2.44
CA ALA A 35 7.84 -7.22 2.17
C ALA A 35 7.66 -6.54 0.82
N LEU A 36 7.74 -5.22 0.82
CA LEU A 36 7.90 -4.40 -0.37
C LEU A 36 9.38 -4.07 -0.53
N THR A 37 9.94 -4.34 -1.70
CA THR A 37 11.38 -4.21 -2.00
C THR A 37 11.74 -2.91 -2.74
N MET A 38 13.04 -2.68 -2.92
CA MET A 38 13.66 -1.58 -3.64
C MET A 38 14.96 -2.03 -4.34
N GLY A 39 15.58 -1.14 -5.12
CA GLY A 39 16.82 -1.45 -5.82
C GLY A 39 16.57 -2.35 -7.02
N LYS A 40 17.30 -3.47 -7.14
CA LYS A 40 17.22 -4.35 -8.32
C LYS A 40 15.81 -4.90 -8.57
N HIS A 41 15.06 -5.19 -7.52
CA HIS A 41 13.70 -5.72 -7.59
C HIS A 41 12.69 -4.70 -7.07
N GLU A 42 12.86 -3.41 -7.38
CA GLU A 42 11.93 -2.38 -6.92
C GLU A 42 10.49 -2.64 -7.36
N GLY A 43 9.55 -2.54 -6.42
CA GLY A 43 8.13 -2.81 -6.67
C GLY A 43 7.72 -4.28 -6.56
N TYR A 44 8.63 -5.19 -6.19
CA TYR A 44 8.27 -6.58 -5.90
C TYR A 44 7.65 -6.65 -4.48
N VAL A 45 6.57 -7.40 -4.37
CA VAL A 45 5.87 -7.70 -3.11
C VAL A 45 5.98 -9.19 -2.85
N TYR A 46 6.70 -9.54 -1.78
CA TYR A 46 6.87 -10.92 -1.36
C TYR A 46 6.02 -11.26 -0.13
N PHE A 47 5.62 -12.53 -0.05
CA PHE A 47 5.02 -13.16 1.12
C PHE A 47 5.99 -14.22 1.67
N GLY A 48 6.44 -14.06 2.90
CA GLY A 48 7.36 -14.99 3.57
C GLY A 48 6.67 -15.78 4.67
N THR A 49 7.00 -17.08 4.79
CA THR A 49 6.49 -17.98 5.83
C THR A 49 7.64 -18.48 6.70
N ILE A 50 7.64 -18.09 7.97
CA ILE A 50 8.73 -18.36 8.92
C ILE A 50 8.32 -19.52 9.83
N ARG A 51 9.28 -20.39 10.18
CA ARG A 51 9.18 -21.57 11.07
C ARG A 51 8.49 -22.80 10.49
N ALA A 52 7.58 -22.67 9.53
CA ALA A 52 7.01 -23.83 8.84
C ALA A 52 7.93 -24.33 7.71
N SER A 53 8.43 -23.42 6.87
CA SER A 53 9.31 -23.77 5.74
C SER A 53 10.46 -22.78 5.51
N ASP A 54 10.40 -21.57 6.08
CA ASP A 54 11.35 -20.47 5.82
C ASP A 54 11.41 -20.04 4.34
N ASP A 55 10.29 -20.23 3.61
CA ASP A 55 10.12 -19.86 2.20
C ASP A 55 9.78 -18.38 1.98
N LEU A 56 10.13 -17.88 0.78
CA LEU A 56 9.76 -16.57 0.25
C LEU A 56 9.08 -16.73 -1.12
N GLU A 57 7.82 -16.30 -1.24
CA GLU A 57 7.02 -16.35 -2.46
C GLU A 57 6.81 -14.93 -3.03
N LEU A 58 6.98 -14.76 -4.35
CA LEU A 58 6.64 -13.51 -5.03
C LEU A 58 5.12 -13.43 -5.21
N LEU A 59 4.47 -12.57 -4.44
CA LEU A 59 3.02 -12.41 -4.41
C LEU A 59 2.52 -11.45 -5.50
N TYR A 60 3.25 -10.36 -5.75
CA TYR A 60 2.89 -9.40 -6.80
C TYR A 60 4.09 -8.61 -7.31
N HIS A 61 4.10 -8.29 -8.59
CA HIS A 61 4.99 -7.31 -9.20
C HIS A 61 4.17 -6.07 -9.57
N ILE A 62 4.44 -4.94 -8.91
CA ILE A 62 3.76 -3.69 -9.18
C ILE A 62 4.13 -3.21 -10.60
N PRO A 63 3.16 -2.81 -11.45
CA PRO A 63 3.47 -2.29 -12.78
C PRO A 63 4.45 -1.12 -12.73
N GLU A 64 5.30 -0.99 -13.74
CA GLU A 64 6.30 0.09 -13.81
C GLU A 64 5.65 1.49 -13.91
N PHE A 65 4.48 1.57 -14.55
CA PHE A 65 3.77 2.81 -14.83
C PHE A 65 2.33 2.79 -14.30
N ILE A 66 1.74 3.98 -14.13
CA ILE A 66 0.34 4.17 -13.76
C ILE A 66 -0.56 3.81 -14.96
N PRO A 67 -1.56 2.92 -14.81
CA PRO A 67 -2.54 2.61 -15.85
C PRO A 67 -3.33 3.83 -16.35
N GLU A 68 -3.75 3.81 -17.61
CA GLU A 68 -4.72 4.77 -18.17
C GLU A 68 -6.13 4.43 -17.69
N ALA A 69 -6.53 5.00 -16.55
CA ALA A 69 -7.86 4.79 -15.93
C ALA A 69 -8.74 6.05 -15.93
N ARG A 70 -8.51 6.99 -16.86
CA ARG A 70 -9.27 8.26 -16.92
C ARG A 70 -10.76 8.03 -17.09
N GLY A 71 -11.56 8.55 -16.16
CA GLY A 71 -13.02 8.42 -16.15
C GLY A 71 -13.54 7.13 -15.51
N LEU A 72 -12.68 6.30 -14.94
CA LEU A 72 -13.05 5.14 -14.12
C LEU A 72 -12.93 5.49 -12.63
N GLU A 73 -13.74 4.87 -11.77
CA GLU A 73 -13.54 4.92 -10.31
C GLU A 73 -12.39 3.99 -9.89
N PHE A 74 -12.25 2.85 -10.57
CA PHE A 74 -11.21 1.86 -10.36
C PHE A 74 -10.90 1.05 -11.63
N LEU A 75 -9.77 0.36 -11.63
CA LEU A 75 -9.34 -0.55 -12.69
C LEU A 75 -8.74 -1.82 -12.07
N MET A 76 -9.19 -3.00 -12.50
CA MET A 76 -8.53 -4.27 -12.15
C MET A 76 -7.32 -4.48 -13.06
N ILE A 77 -6.17 -4.81 -12.50
CA ILE A 77 -4.93 -5.03 -13.25
C ILE A 77 -4.84 -6.51 -13.65
N LEU A 78 -4.94 -6.79 -14.95
CA LEU A 78 -4.91 -8.13 -15.55
C LEU A 78 -3.70 -8.33 -16.47
N GLY A 79 -2.87 -7.31 -16.69
CA GLY A 79 -1.68 -7.35 -17.54
C GLY A 79 -1.95 -7.02 -19.01
N THR A 80 -3.13 -6.47 -19.33
CA THR A 80 -3.54 -6.10 -20.71
C THR A 80 -3.86 -4.61 -20.85
N GLU A 81 -3.61 -3.83 -19.79
CA GLU A 81 -4.00 -2.43 -19.68
C GLU A 81 -3.08 -1.53 -20.52
N SER A 82 -3.61 -0.39 -20.96
CA SER A 82 -2.77 0.70 -21.45
C SER A 82 -2.20 1.49 -20.28
N TYR A 83 -0.97 1.99 -20.43
CA TYR A 83 -0.23 2.68 -19.37
C TYR A 83 0.12 4.12 -19.74
N THR A 84 0.14 5.00 -18.75
CA THR A 84 0.64 6.38 -18.87
C THR A 84 2.18 6.38 -18.87
N SER A 85 2.81 7.52 -19.09
CA SER A 85 4.26 7.71 -18.87
C SER A 85 4.66 8.01 -17.41
N THR A 86 3.70 8.03 -16.48
CA THR A 86 3.97 8.31 -15.06
C THR A 86 4.37 7.02 -14.36
N ALA A 87 5.60 6.94 -13.84
CA ALA A 87 6.07 5.76 -13.11
C ALA A 87 5.27 5.53 -11.80
N MET A 88 5.05 4.27 -11.44
CA MET A 88 4.58 3.89 -10.10
C MET A 88 5.75 3.92 -9.12
N ALA A 89 5.67 4.76 -8.09
CA ALA A 89 6.70 4.96 -7.07
C ALA A 89 6.23 4.37 -5.73
N PRO A 90 6.37 3.05 -5.49
CA PRO A 90 5.85 2.38 -4.30
C PRO A 90 6.58 2.84 -3.03
N LYS A 91 5.82 3.09 -1.97
CA LYS A 91 6.30 3.60 -0.66
C LYS A 91 5.90 2.75 0.54
N GLY A 92 4.78 2.04 0.46
CA GLY A 92 4.35 1.20 1.57
C GLY A 92 3.36 0.13 1.19
N ILE A 93 3.20 -0.80 2.14
CA ILE A 93 2.31 -1.94 2.07
C ILE A 93 1.71 -2.20 3.45
N PHE A 94 0.47 -2.65 3.47
CA PHE A 94 -0.26 -3.07 4.67
C PHE A 94 -1.18 -4.25 4.34
N CYS A 95 -1.36 -5.19 5.27
CA CYS A 95 -2.37 -6.24 5.19
C CYS A 95 -3.20 -6.29 6.47
N ASN A 96 -4.52 -6.27 6.33
CA ASN A 96 -5.45 -6.45 7.44
C ASN A 96 -5.65 -7.96 7.67
N PRO A 97 -5.20 -8.52 8.82
CA PRO A 97 -5.30 -9.95 9.04
C PRO A 97 -6.74 -10.44 9.25
N TYR A 98 -7.69 -9.57 9.57
CA TYR A 98 -9.06 -10.01 9.88
C TYR A 98 -9.93 -10.25 8.64
N ASN A 99 -9.65 -9.55 7.54
CA ASN A 99 -10.39 -9.65 6.28
C ASN A 99 -9.49 -9.88 5.05
N ASN A 100 -8.19 -10.16 5.26
CA ASN A 100 -7.15 -10.35 4.25
C ASN A 100 -6.95 -9.17 3.26
N LEU A 101 -7.49 -7.98 3.54
CA LEU A 101 -7.38 -6.83 2.65
C LEU A 101 -5.95 -6.27 2.67
N ILE A 102 -5.29 -6.36 1.52
CA ILE A 102 -3.97 -5.77 1.26
C ILE A 102 -4.17 -4.37 0.65
N PHE A 103 -3.39 -3.41 1.13
CA PHE A 103 -3.16 -2.13 0.47
C PHE A 103 -1.69 -1.97 0.11
N ILE A 104 -1.41 -1.48 -1.10
CA ILE A 104 -0.09 -1.03 -1.52
C ILE A 104 -0.23 0.42 -1.99
N TRP A 105 0.70 1.29 -1.59
CA TRP A 105 0.62 2.71 -1.91
C TRP A 105 1.95 3.31 -2.33
N GLY A 106 1.84 4.42 -3.04
CA GLY A 106 2.93 5.22 -3.60
C GLY A 106 2.39 6.57 -4.06
N ASN A 107 2.70 6.97 -5.29
CA ASN A 107 1.87 7.90 -6.06
C ASN A 107 0.65 7.21 -6.71
N PHE A 108 0.11 6.21 -6.02
CA PHE A 108 -1.00 5.36 -6.45
C PHE A 108 -1.58 4.69 -5.21
N LEU A 109 -2.74 4.06 -5.37
CA LEU A 109 -3.34 3.20 -4.36
C LEU A 109 -3.87 1.92 -5.02
N LEU A 110 -3.33 0.78 -4.59
CA LEU A 110 -3.83 -0.56 -4.95
C LEU A 110 -4.50 -1.20 -3.74
N GLN A 111 -5.55 -1.99 -3.98
CA GLN A 111 -6.10 -2.93 -3.01
C GLN A 111 -6.27 -4.34 -3.58
N SER A 112 -6.21 -5.36 -2.72
CA SER A 112 -6.56 -6.75 -3.05
C SER A 112 -7.17 -7.46 -1.84
N SER A 113 -8.25 -8.22 -2.06
CA SER A 113 -8.91 -9.05 -1.04
C SER A 113 -8.52 -10.54 -1.11
N ASN A 114 -7.88 -10.96 -2.20
CA ASN A 114 -7.52 -12.36 -2.47
C ASN A 114 -6.02 -12.59 -2.73
N LYS A 115 -5.18 -11.54 -2.65
CA LYS A 115 -3.72 -11.54 -2.90
C LYS A 115 -3.30 -11.76 -4.35
N GLU A 116 -4.20 -12.20 -5.22
CA GLU A 116 -3.94 -12.49 -6.64
C GLU A 116 -4.33 -11.30 -7.53
N ASN A 117 -5.53 -10.75 -7.30
CA ASN A 117 -6.12 -9.73 -8.16
C ASN A 117 -6.00 -8.37 -7.47
N PHE A 118 -5.28 -7.44 -8.11
CA PHE A 118 -5.09 -6.09 -7.60
C PHE A 118 -5.95 -5.08 -8.37
N ILE A 119 -6.58 -4.19 -7.61
CA ILE A 119 -7.44 -3.13 -8.11
C ILE A 119 -6.75 -1.79 -7.84
N TYR A 120 -6.47 -1.04 -8.90
CA TYR A 120 -6.03 0.35 -8.87
C TYR A 120 -7.23 1.28 -8.61
N LEU A 121 -7.12 2.14 -7.60
CA LEU A 121 -8.14 3.13 -7.27
C LEU A 121 -7.84 4.43 -8.02
N ALA A 122 -8.61 4.68 -9.09
CA ALA A 122 -8.33 5.71 -10.07
C ALA A 122 -8.72 7.13 -9.60
N ASP A 123 -9.58 7.23 -8.59
CA ASP A 123 -9.90 8.49 -7.90
C ASP A 123 -8.68 9.14 -7.22
N PHE A 124 -7.63 8.38 -6.88
CA PHE A 124 -6.44 8.95 -6.23
C PHE A 124 -5.48 9.56 -7.28
N PRO A 125 -5.17 10.87 -7.21
CA PRO A 125 -4.35 11.54 -8.22
C PRO A 125 -2.89 11.08 -8.18
N LYS A 126 -2.38 10.67 -9.34
CA LYS A 126 -1.01 10.15 -9.54
C LYS A 126 0.09 11.21 -9.39
N GLU A 127 -0.29 12.48 -9.33
CA GLU A 127 0.55 13.64 -9.06
C GLU A 127 0.86 13.78 -7.56
N LEU A 128 0.02 13.23 -6.68
CA LEU A 128 0.24 13.17 -5.23
C LEU A 128 0.96 11.88 -4.84
N SER A 129 1.60 11.87 -3.67
CA SER A 129 2.29 10.70 -3.14
C SER A 129 1.86 10.43 -1.70
N ILE A 130 1.39 9.21 -1.40
CA ILE A 130 0.94 8.80 -0.08
C ILE A 130 2.14 8.56 0.84
N LYS A 131 2.18 9.27 1.97
CA LYS A 131 3.20 9.17 3.02
C LYS A 131 2.87 8.03 3.98
N TYR A 132 1.63 7.99 4.48
CA TYR A 132 1.12 6.91 5.32
C TYR A 132 -0.41 6.81 5.27
N MET A 133 -0.93 5.68 5.77
CA MET A 133 -2.35 5.48 6.03
C MET A 133 -2.57 5.12 7.49
N ALA A 134 -3.65 5.64 8.08
CA ALA A 134 -4.12 5.32 9.43
C ALA A 134 -5.52 4.73 9.35
N ARG A 135 -5.76 3.58 10.00
CA ARG A 135 -7.04 2.85 9.93
C ARG A 135 -7.69 2.72 11.29
N SER A 136 -8.99 2.95 11.34
CA SER A 136 -9.86 2.60 12.46
C SER A 136 -10.19 1.09 12.48
N PHE A 137 -10.66 0.58 13.61
CA PHE A 137 -11.18 -0.79 13.72
C PHE A 137 -12.42 -1.05 12.83
N ARG A 138 -13.15 0.00 12.42
CA ARG A 138 -14.36 -0.10 11.60
C ARG A 138 -14.10 -0.01 10.08
N GLY A 139 -12.85 -0.11 9.65
CA GLY A 139 -12.49 -0.05 8.23
C GLY A 139 -12.45 1.36 7.61
N ALA A 140 -12.74 2.43 8.36
CA ALA A 140 -12.42 3.78 7.90
C ALA A 140 -10.89 3.98 7.87
N VAL A 141 -10.38 4.44 6.73
CA VAL A 141 -8.96 4.71 6.44
C VAL A 141 -8.79 6.21 6.16
N ALA A 142 -7.92 6.86 6.93
CA ALA A 142 -7.38 8.16 6.59
C ALA A 142 -6.05 7.97 5.85
N ILE A 143 -5.91 8.64 4.71
CA ILE A 143 -4.74 8.58 3.84
C ILE A 143 -4.08 9.96 3.91
N VAL A 144 -2.79 10.01 4.21
CA VAL A 144 -2.04 11.26 4.34
C VAL A 144 -0.91 11.26 3.31
N THR A 145 -0.85 12.30 2.50
CA THR A 145 0.17 12.48 1.46
C THR A 145 1.45 13.14 2.00
N GLU A 146 2.51 13.16 1.20
CA GLU A 146 3.75 13.90 1.50
C GLU A 146 3.51 15.41 1.58
N THR A 147 2.57 15.91 0.77
CA THR A 147 2.11 17.30 0.72
C THR A 147 1.08 17.64 1.81
N GLU A 148 0.72 16.68 2.66
CA GLU A 148 -0.21 16.80 3.80
C GLU A 148 -1.70 16.97 3.42
N GLU A 149 -2.10 16.57 2.20
CA GLU A 149 -3.52 16.34 1.90
C GLU A 149 -4.00 15.16 2.74
N ILE A 150 -5.24 15.25 3.22
CA ILE A 150 -5.92 14.13 3.87
C ILE A 150 -7.03 13.65 2.94
N TRP A 151 -6.98 12.37 2.62
CA TRP A 151 -7.99 11.65 1.85
C TRP A 151 -8.61 10.55 2.72
N TYR A 152 -9.77 10.06 2.29
CA TYR A 152 -10.57 9.08 3.00
C TYR A 152 -10.98 7.94 2.09
N LEU A 153 -10.89 6.73 2.62
CA LEU A 153 -11.37 5.50 2.02
C LEU A 153 -12.08 4.67 3.10
N LEU A 154 -13.12 3.94 2.72
CA LEU A 154 -13.70 2.86 3.53
C LEU A 154 -13.18 1.53 2.98
N GLU A 155 -12.66 0.64 3.82
CA GLU A 155 -12.18 -0.69 3.38
C GLU A 155 -13.28 -1.44 2.61
N GLY A 156 -12.93 -1.97 1.43
CA GLY A 156 -13.88 -2.62 0.52
C GLY A 156 -14.65 -1.68 -0.41
N SER A 157 -14.53 -0.35 -0.24
CA SER A 157 -14.94 0.65 -1.24
C SER A 157 -13.89 0.77 -2.34
N TYR A 158 -14.30 1.30 -3.49
CA TYR A 158 -13.41 1.71 -4.59
C TYR A 158 -13.17 3.23 -4.61
N ARG A 159 -14.08 4.00 -4.01
CA ARG A 159 -14.05 5.47 -4.05
C ARG A 159 -13.11 6.06 -3.02
N VAL A 160 -12.29 7.03 -3.44
CA VAL A 160 -11.34 7.76 -2.59
C VAL A 160 -11.74 9.23 -2.55
N TYR A 161 -12.01 9.75 -1.35
CA TYR A 161 -12.54 11.09 -1.15
C TYR A 161 -11.46 12.03 -0.62
N GLN A 162 -11.24 13.18 -1.26
CA GLN A 162 -10.42 14.24 -0.65
C GLN A 162 -11.19 14.86 0.52
N LEU A 163 -10.61 14.86 1.73
CA LEU A 163 -11.20 15.52 2.90
C LEU A 163 -10.61 16.91 3.12
N PHE A 164 -9.28 17.03 3.03
CA PHE A 164 -8.56 18.28 3.29
C PHE A 164 -7.57 18.56 2.15
N PRO A 165 -7.68 19.72 1.47
CA PRO A 165 -6.79 20.11 0.38
C PRO A 165 -5.45 20.64 0.89
N SER A 166 -4.44 20.53 0.05
CA SER A 166 -3.08 20.97 0.32
C SER A 166 -2.32 21.05 -1.04
N LYS A 167 -0.98 21.02 -1.16
CA LYS A 167 0.09 21.80 -0.48
C LYS A 167 -0.20 22.19 0.97
N GLY A 168 0.48 21.65 1.98
CA GLY A 168 0.47 22.07 3.40
C GLY A 168 -0.81 22.75 3.96
N TRP A 169 -1.97 22.10 3.84
CA TRP A 169 -3.30 22.58 4.27
C TRP A 169 -3.60 24.01 3.76
N GLN A 170 -3.23 24.34 2.50
CA GLN A 170 -2.47 25.58 2.32
C GLN A 170 -3.09 26.85 2.84
N VAL A 171 -2.16 27.65 3.33
CA VAL A 171 -2.38 28.84 4.10
C VAL A 171 -2.80 28.50 5.54
N HIS A 172 -3.55 27.42 5.87
CA HIS A 172 -4.07 27.06 7.22
C HIS A 172 -3.28 27.64 8.42
N ILE A 173 -3.64 28.81 8.92
CA ILE A 173 -4.60 29.75 8.32
C ILE A 173 -3.84 31.08 8.25
N SER A 174 -3.35 31.54 7.08
CA SER A 174 -2.57 32.79 6.89
C SER A 174 -3.50 34.01 6.87
N LEU A 175 -4.53 33.88 7.71
CA LEU A 175 -5.86 34.44 7.71
C LEU A 175 -6.50 34.24 9.12
N GLN A 176 -6.01 33.32 9.97
CA GLN A 176 -6.08 33.49 11.44
C GLN A 176 -5.14 34.63 11.85
N LEU A 177 -4.09 34.87 11.06
CA LEU A 177 -3.13 35.97 11.18
C LEU A 177 -3.63 37.29 10.54
N MET A 178 -4.94 37.48 10.43
CA MET A 178 -5.59 38.76 10.06
C MET A 178 -6.73 39.15 11.02
N GLN A 179 -6.83 38.48 12.17
CA GLN A 179 -7.63 38.84 13.35
C GLN A 179 -6.70 39.16 14.53
#